data_AF-A0A356YZP9-F1
#
_entry.id   AF-A0A356YZP9-F1
#
_cell.length_a   1.000
_cell.length_b   1.000
_cell.length_c   1.000
_cell.angle_alpha   90.00
_cell.angle_beta   90.00
_cell.angle_gamma   90.00
#
_symmetry.space_group_name_H-M   'P 1'
#
loop_
_entity.id
_entity.type
_entity.pdbx_description
1 polymer ?
#
loop_
_entity_poly.entity_id
_entity_poly.type
_entity_poly.pdbx_seq_one_letter_code
_entity_poly.pdbx_strand_id
1 'polypeptide(L)'
;MKLSERPVKNNIFIGIVLIFISEIGLTFRMSLNITPEFSVQYYASPFISMGNYSEYKYVTDPEAENYNSRFNLYDYTLAGDGRIRLDENGDNITDYSTGDPDFNFHQFRSNFVAKWEYRLGSFIYFVWSGEKTGQNDMSGASLSESYKQLKDVYPNNIFLIKLNYWFSL
;
A
#
# COMPACT_ATOMS: atom_id res chain seq x y z
N MET A 1 11.07 30.79 44.86
CA MET A 1 11.50 30.14 43.60
C MET A 1 10.32 29.28 43.14
N LYS A 2 9.45 29.83 42.27
CA LYS A 2 8.19 29.18 41.87
C LYS A 2 8.49 28.34 40.62
N LEU A 3 8.38 27.03 40.74
CA LEU A 3 8.46 26.11 39.61
C LEU A 3 7.25 26.39 38.71
N SER A 4 7.53 26.76 37.46
CA SER A 4 6.51 26.96 36.43
C SER A 4 6.09 25.59 35.94
N GLU A 5 4.98 25.08 36.46
CA GLU A 5 4.33 23.86 35.96
C GLU A 5 3.88 24.11 34.51
N ARG A 6 4.47 23.38 33.55
CA ARG A 6 4.03 23.40 32.15
C ARG A 6 2.63 22.76 32.09
N PRO A 7 1.61 23.43 31.52
CA PRO A 7 0.28 22.84 31.40
C PRO A 7 0.35 21.66 30.42
N VAL A 8 -0.07 20.48 30.86
CA VAL A 8 -0.28 19.32 29.99
C VAL A 8 -1.48 19.64 29.10
N LYS A 9 -1.21 20.05 27.84
CA LYS A 9 -2.25 20.23 26.81
C LYS A 9 -2.82 18.85 26.45
N ASN A 10 -4.01 18.52 26.97
CA ASN A 10 -4.68 17.24 26.74
C ASN A 10 -5.38 17.11 25.37
N ASN A 11 -5.35 18.13 24.51
CA ASN A 11 -5.95 18.08 23.18
C ASN A 11 -4.88 18.40 22.13
N ILE A 12 -4.24 17.37 21.61
CA ILE A 12 -3.27 17.46 20.52
C ILE A 12 -4.05 17.43 19.20
N PHE A 13 -4.12 18.58 18.51
CA PHE A 13 -4.62 18.65 17.14
C PHE A 13 -3.43 18.70 16.19
N ILE A 14 -3.03 17.54 15.68
CA ILE A 14 -2.04 17.45 14.61
C ILE A 14 -2.81 17.41 13.28
N GLY A 15 -2.73 18.49 12.52
CA GLY A 15 -3.06 18.47 11.10
C GLY A 15 -1.86 17.93 10.32
N ILE A 16 -2.08 17.01 9.40
CA ILE A 16 -1.06 16.56 8.45
C ILE A 16 -1.56 16.84 7.04
N VAL A 17 -0.65 17.23 6.15
CA VAL A 17 -0.98 17.46 4.74
C VAL A 17 -0.31 16.37 3.91
N LEU A 18 -1.13 15.64 3.15
CA LEU A 18 -0.62 14.76 2.11
C LEU A 18 -0.10 15.65 0.97
N ILE A 19 1.18 15.54 0.65
CA ILE A 19 1.80 16.41 -0.36
C ILE A 19 1.93 15.69 -1.69
N PHE A 20 2.32 14.42 -1.65
CA PHE A 20 2.57 13.66 -2.86
C PHE A 20 1.96 12.27 -2.76
N ILE A 21 1.25 11.89 -3.81
CA ILE A 21 0.73 10.54 -4.00
C ILE A 21 1.13 10.05 -5.39
N SER A 22 1.60 8.81 -5.47
CA SER A 22 1.88 8.14 -6.73
C SER A 22 1.20 6.79 -6.75
N GLU A 23 0.36 6.58 -7.76
CA GLU A 23 -0.41 5.35 -7.95
C GLU A 23 -0.17 4.79 -9.35
N ILE A 24 0.14 3.50 -9.40
CA ILE A 24 0.23 2.72 -10.63
C ILE A 24 -0.64 1.48 -10.46
N GLY A 25 -1.68 1.39 -11.29
CA GLY A 25 -2.51 0.21 -11.45
C GLY A 25 -2.53 -0.22 -12.90
N LEU A 26 -2.33 -1.51 -13.15
CA LEU A 26 -2.49 -2.09 -14.49
C LEU A 26 -3.35 -3.35 -14.40
N THR A 27 -4.17 -3.57 -15.41
CA THR A 27 -4.94 -4.81 -15.55
C THR A 27 -4.66 -5.43 -16.90
N PHE A 28 -4.17 -6.67 -16.87
CA PHE A 28 -3.94 -7.50 -18.04
C PHE A 28 -4.94 -8.66 -18.04
N ARG A 29 -5.64 -8.83 -19.16
CA ARG A 29 -6.53 -9.97 -19.38
C ARG A 29 -6.28 -10.53 -20.78
N MET A 30 -6.02 -11.82 -20.84
CA MET A 30 -5.74 -12.54 -22.07
C MET A 30 -6.58 -13.81 -22.14
N SER A 31 -7.10 -14.12 -23.32
CA SER A 31 -7.82 -15.35 -23.62
C SER A 31 -7.40 -15.84 -24.99
N LEU A 32 -6.75 -17.00 -25.02
CA LEU A 32 -6.16 -17.58 -26.23
C LEU A 32 -6.66 -19.01 -26.42
N ASN A 33 -7.05 -19.32 -27.65
CA ASN A 33 -7.26 -20.69 -28.11
C ASN A 33 -6.02 -21.06 -28.92
N ILE A 34 -5.12 -21.85 -28.33
CA ILE A 34 -3.84 -22.21 -28.94
C ILE A 34 -4.06 -23.30 -29.99
N THR A 35 -4.92 -24.26 -29.67
CA THR A 35 -5.48 -25.24 -30.62
C THR A 35 -6.99 -25.38 -30.37
N PRO A 36 -7.77 -26.02 -31.27
CA PRO A 36 -9.18 -26.27 -31.03
C PRO A 36 -9.46 -26.98 -29.69
N GLU A 37 -8.52 -27.82 -29.25
CA GLU A 37 -8.58 -28.60 -28.02
C GLU A 37 -7.86 -27.96 -26.81
N PHE A 38 -7.08 -26.90 -26.99
CA PHE A 38 -6.33 -26.26 -25.91
C PHE A 38 -6.54 -24.74 -25.83
N SER A 39 -7.00 -24.29 -24.67
CA SER A 39 -7.26 -22.87 -24.39
C SER A 39 -6.65 -22.43 -23.07
N VAL A 40 -6.20 -21.18 -23.04
CA VAL A 40 -5.58 -20.53 -21.89
C VAL A 40 -6.24 -19.20 -21.64
N GLN A 41 -6.57 -18.93 -20.38
CA GLN A 41 -6.99 -17.63 -19.88
C GLN A 41 -6.02 -17.18 -18.80
N TYR A 42 -5.60 -15.93 -18.89
CA TYR A 42 -4.71 -15.33 -17.91
C TYR A 42 -5.19 -13.94 -17.52
N TYR A 43 -5.17 -13.67 -16.23
CA TYR A 43 -5.49 -12.39 -15.63
C TYR A 43 -4.34 -12.00 -14.71
N ALA A 44 -3.87 -10.77 -14.80
CA ALA A 44 -2.89 -10.20 -13.89
C ALA A 44 -3.22 -8.75 -13.58
N SER A 45 -3.08 -8.37 -12.32
CA SER A 45 -3.31 -7.01 -11.84
C SER A 45 -2.25 -6.62 -10.82
N PRO A 46 -1.15 -5.97 -11.26
CA PRO A 46 -0.26 -5.25 -10.36
C PRO A 46 -0.87 -3.91 -9.93
N PHE A 47 -0.67 -3.56 -8.67
CA PHE A 47 -1.10 -2.32 -8.06
C PHE A 47 -0.04 -1.84 -7.06
N ILE A 48 0.35 -0.57 -7.15
CA ILE A 48 1.27 0.10 -6.22
C ILE A 48 0.69 1.48 -5.92
N SER A 49 0.63 1.84 -4.65
CA SER A 49 0.22 3.16 -4.18
C SER A 49 1.16 3.62 -3.07
N MET A 50 1.73 4.81 -3.21
CA MET A 50 2.64 5.41 -2.24
C MET A 50 2.25 6.85 -1.97
N GLY A 51 2.39 7.28 -0.73
CA GLY A 51 2.07 8.63 -0.30
C GLY A 51 3.06 9.16 0.73
N ASN A 52 3.47 10.41 0.54
CA ASN A 52 4.34 11.12 1.46
C ASN A 52 3.59 12.31 2.06
N TYR A 53 3.63 12.41 3.38
CA TYR A 53 3.07 13.50 4.15
C TYR A 53 4.16 14.47 4.58
N SER A 54 3.79 15.74 4.62
CA SER A 54 4.68 16.80 5.05
C SER A 54 3.83 17.91 5.67
N GLU A 55 4.48 18.91 6.26
CA GLU A 55 3.82 20.02 6.95
C GLU A 55 2.89 19.56 8.08
N TYR A 56 3.49 19.09 9.17
CA TYR A 56 2.78 18.85 10.43
C TYR A 56 2.34 20.20 11.01
N LYS A 57 1.04 20.36 11.25
CA LYS A 57 0.40 21.62 11.67
C LYS A 57 -0.24 21.48 13.04
N TYR A 58 -0.17 22.54 13.84
CA TYR A 58 -0.98 22.70 15.03
C TYR A 58 -1.85 23.95 14.94
N VAL A 59 -3.02 23.88 15.58
CA VAL A 59 -4.00 24.97 15.59
C VAL A 59 -3.53 26.06 16.55
N THR A 60 -3.47 27.29 16.04
CA THR A 60 -3.15 28.50 16.82
C THR A 60 -4.41 29.32 17.09
N ASP A 61 -5.10 29.75 16.04
CA ASP A 61 -6.34 30.53 16.09
C ASP A 61 -7.40 29.91 15.17
N PRO A 62 -8.28 29.03 15.67
CA PRO A 62 -9.24 28.32 14.83
C PRO A 62 -10.27 29.23 14.14
N GLU A 63 -10.49 30.44 14.66
CA GLU A 63 -11.51 31.39 14.18
C GLU A 63 -10.94 32.46 13.25
N ALA A 64 -9.62 32.51 13.05
CA ALA A 64 -8.98 33.54 12.23
C ALA A 64 -9.60 33.62 10.81
N GLU A 65 -9.87 34.82 10.31
CA GLU A 65 -10.45 34.98 8.96
C GLU A 65 -9.53 34.42 7.87
N ASN A 66 -8.20 34.52 8.05
CA ASN A 66 -7.21 34.01 7.12
C ASN A 66 -6.78 32.58 7.48
N TYR A 67 -6.86 31.66 6.51
CA TYR A 67 -6.50 30.25 6.67
C TYR A 67 -5.09 30.03 7.21
N ASN A 68 -4.10 30.79 6.73
CA ASN A 68 -2.70 30.63 7.15
C ASN A 68 -2.45 31.09 8.59
N SER A 69 -3.35 31.89 9.17
CA SER A 69 -3.25 32.35 10.57
C SER A 69 -3.82 31.34 11.56
N ARG A 70 -4.57 30.33 11.06
CA ARG A 70 -5.20 29.30 11.90
C ARG A 70 -4.24 28.21 12.36
N PHE A 71 -3.11 28.08 11.67
CA PHE A 71 -2.17 26.99 11.88
C PHE A 71 -0.73 27.47 11.84
N ASN A 72 0.11 26.89 12.69
CA ASN A 72 1.56 26.94 12.58
C ASN A 72 2.11 25.56 12.26
N LEU A 73 3.29 25.53 11.65
CA LEU A 73 4.03 24.29 11.38
C LEU A 73 4.80 23.86 12.62
N TYR A 74 4.82 22.56 12.88
CA TYR A 74 5.82 21.94 13.73
C TYR A 74 7.15 21.85 12.98
N ASP A 75 8.24 22.14 13.67
CA ASP A 75 9.53 21.63 13.25
C ASP A 75 9.55 20.11 13.53
N TYR A 76 10.05 19.32 12.59
CA TYR A 76 10.01 17.86 12.72
C TYR A 76 11.31 17.18 12.33
N THR A 77 11.57 16.05 12.97
CA THR A 77 12.71 15.18 12.64
C THR A 77 12.24 13.73 12.61
N LEU A 78 12.66 13.00 11.57
CA LEU A 78 12.49 11.55 11.47
C LEU A 78 13.43 10.86 12.45
N ALA A 79 12.86 10.13 13.39
CA ALA A 79 13.61 9.31 14.31
C ALA A 79 13.83 7.91 13.71
N GLY A 80 15.01 7.32 13.97
CA GLY A 80 15.36 5.99 13.46
C GLY A 80 14.51 4.83 14.03
N ASP A 81 13.52 5.13 14.88
CA ASP A 81 12.54 4.21 15.44
C ASP A 81 11.20 4.20 14.64
N GLY A 82 11.15 4.85 13.46
CA GLY A 82 9.94 4.93 12.63
C GLY A 82 8.91 5.93 13.14
N ARG A 83 9.32 6.83 14.03
CA ARG A 83 8.49 7.90 14.57
C ARG A 83 8.95 9.25 14.06
N ILE A 84 8.02 10.18 14.05
CA ILE A 84 8.28 11.59 13.79
C ILE A 84 8.23 12.32 15.13
N ARG A 85 9.28 13.07 15.41
CA ARG A 85 9.40 13.95 16.57
C ARG A 85 9.04 15.36 16.14
N LEU A 86 8.12 15.97 16.87
CA LEU A 86 7.57 17.30 16.60
C LEU A 86 8.02 18.26 17.72
N ASP A 87 8.50 19.42 17.32
CA ASP A 87 8.89 20.54 18.17
C ASP A 87 7.92 21.71 17.90
N GLU A 88 7.17 22.13 18.92
CA GLU A 88 6.17 23.21 18.83
C GLU A 88 6.83 24.59 18.94
N ASN A 89 7.93 24.69 19.71
CA ASN A 89 8.47 25.95 20.21
C ASN A 89 9.85 26.33 19.64
N GLY A 90 10.48 25.43 18.87
CA GLY A 90 11.76 25.62 18.21
C GLY A 90 12.96 25.56 19.17
N ASP A 91 12.83 24.97 20.36
CA ASP A 91 13.90 24.83 21.35
C ASP A 91 14.78 23.59 21.13
N ASN A 92 14.53 22.83 20.06
CA ASN A 92 15.14 21.53 19.73
C ASN A 92 14.86 20.42 20.76
N ILE A 93 13.86 20.58 21.61
CA ILE A 93 13.35 19.53 22.50
C ILE A 93 12.06 19.01 21.90
N THR A 94 11.96 17.69 21.76
CA THR A 94 10.74 17.06 21.27
C THR A 94 9.59 17.25 22.24
N ASP A 95 8.52 17.91 21.79
CA ASP A 95 7.28 18.06 22.56
C ASP A 95 6.34 16.88 22.32
N TYR A 96 6.22 16.42 21.07
CA TYR A 96 5.31 15.33 20.68
C TYR A 96 6.00 14.29 19.79
N SER A 97 5.48 13.06 19.79
CA SER A 97 5.90 12.04 18.83
C SER A 97 4.72 11.27 18.26
N THR A 98 4.72 11.07 16.94
CA THR A 98 3.73 10.29 16.21
C THR A 98 4.40 9.21 15.36
N GLY A 99 3.66 8.21 14.92
CA GLY A 99 4.16 7.30 13.88
C GLY A 99 4.31 8.04 12.55
N ASP A 100 5.23 7.59 11.70
CA ASP A 100 5.36 8.06 10.33
C ASP A 100 4.08 7.74 9.54
N PRO A 101 3.35 8.74 9.02
CA PRO A 101 2.15 8.51 8.22
C PRO A 101 2.46 8.14 6.76
N ASP A 102 3.72 8.23 6.31
CA ASP A 102 4.12 7.82 4.97
C ASP A 102 3.77 6.35 4.74
N PHE A 103 3.21 6.03 3.58
CA PHE A 103 2.80 4.67 3.25
C PHE A 103 3.29 4.25 1.88
N ASN A 104 3.53 2.95 1.75
CA ASN A 104 3.89 2.31 0.50
C ASN A 104 3.21 0.93 0.42
N PHE A 105 2.08 0.91 -0.29
CA PHE A 105 1.26 -0.26 -0.50
C PHE A 105 1.52 -0.88 -1.86
N HIS A 106 1.66 -2.20 -1.92
CA HIS A 106 1.88 -2.93 -3.16
C HIS A 106 1.15 -4.27 -3.16
N GLN A 107 0.51 -4.58 -4.29
CA GLN A 107 -0.26 -5.79 -4.47
C GLN A 107 -0.10 -6.33 -5.89
N PHE A 108 -0.11 -7.66 -6.01
CA PHE A 108 -0.17 -8.35 -7.28
C PHE A 108 -1.16 -9.51 -7.19
N ARG A 109 -2.18 -9.48 -8.05
CA ARG A 109 -3.17 -10.57 -8.17
C ARG A 109 -3.06 -11.22 -9.53
N SER A 110 -3.06 -12.54 -9.58
CA SER A 110 -2.96 -13.30 -10.82
C SER A 110 -3.86 -14.53 -10.81
N ASN A 111 -4.48 -14.82 -11.95
CA ASN A 111 -5.27 -16.02 -12.17
C ASN A 111 -4.93 -16.62 -13.54
N PHE A 112 -4.70 -17.92 -13.56
CA PHE A 112 -4.41 -18.70 -14.76
C PHE A 112 -5.35 -19.88 -14.85
N VAL A 113 -5.95 -20.08 -16.02
CA VAL A 113 -6.79 -21.22 -16.33
C VAL A 113 -6.32 -21.81 -17.64
N ALA A 114 -5.89 -23.06 -17.62
CA ALA A 114 -5.66 -23.86 -18.81
C ALA A 114 -6.74 -24.94 -18.90
N LYS A 115 -7.38 -25.04 -20.07
CA LYS A 115 -8.35 -26.09 -20.39
C LYS A 115 -7.82 -26.87 -21.59
N TRP A 116 -7.69 -28.18 -21.42
CA TRP A 116 -7.25 -29.11 -22.45
C TRP A 116 -8.26 -30.24 -22.66
N GLU A 117 -8.71 -30.44 -23.89
CA GLU A 117 -9.44 -31.61 -24.34
C GLU A 117 -8.48 -32.65 -24.89
N TYR A 118 -8.13 -33.65 -24.08
CA TYR A 118 -7.15 -34.67 -24.48
C TYR A 118 -7.78 -35.82 -25.29
N ARG A 119 -9.10 -35.94 -25.21
CA ARG A 119 -9.95 -36.85 -25.99
C ARG A 119 -11.31 -36.18 -26.19
N LEU A 120 -12.00 -36.51 -27.27
CA LEU A 120 -13.36 -36.03 -27.53
C LEU A 120 -14.25 -36.19 -26.29
N GLY A 121 -14.71 -35.06 -25.74
CA GLY A 121 -15.56 -35.01 -24.55
C GLY A 121 -14.86 -35.22 -23.20
N SER A 122 -13.53 -35.37 -23.16
CA SER A 122 -12.74 -35.51 -21.93
C SER A 122 -11.79 -34.34 -21.74
N PHE A 123 -11.86 -33.68 -20.58
CA PHE A 123 -11.20 -32.40 -20.32
C PHE A 123 -10.35 -32.43 -19.05
N ILE A 124 -9.19 -31.79 -19.12
CA ILE A 124 -8.35 -31.43 -17.99
C ILE A 124 -8.40 -29.92 -17.84
N TYR A 125 -8.62 -29.46 -16.62
CA TYR A 125 -8.47 -28.07 -16.23
C TYR A 125 -7.36 -27.95 -15.22
N PHE A 126 -6.45 -27.02 -15.47
CA PHE A 126 -5.48 -26.57 -14.50
C PHE A 126 -5.79 -25.11 -14.17
N VAL A 127 -6.04 -24.84 -12.89
CA VAL A 127 -6.32 -23.49 -12.40
C VAL A 127 -5.28 -23.15 -11.34
N TRP A 128 -4.67 -21.98 -11.50
CA TRP A 128 -3.78 -21.38 -10.53
C TRP A 128 -4.29 -19.98 -10.20
N SER A 129 -4.35 -19.66 -8.91
CA SER A 129 -4.63 -18.32 -8.40
C SER A 129 -3.52 -17.93 -7.44
N GLY A 130 -3.00 -16.72 -7.58
CA GLY A 130 -1.91 -16.19 -6.79
C GLY A 130 -2.18 -14.76 -6.35
N GLU A 131 -1.89 -14.46 -5.10
CA GLU A 131 -1.92 -13.10 -4.55
C GLU A 131 -0.66 -12.81 -3.75
N LYS A 132 -0.12 -11.60 -3.93
CA LYS A 132 0.90 -10.99 -3.08
C LYS A 132 0.41 -9.64 -2.63
N THR A 133 0.46 -9.37 -1.33
CA THR A 133 0.12 -8.07 -0.76
C THR A 133 1.15 -7.72 0.29
N GLY A 134 1.68 -6.51 0.22
CA GLY A 134 2.62 -5.98 1.19
C GLY A 134 2.42 -4.48 1.41
N GLN A 135 2.80 -4.03 2.60
CA GLN A 135 2.80 -2.64 2.99
C GLN A 135 4.07 -2.38 3.79
N ASN A 136 4.67 -1.22 3.61
CA ASN A 136 5.73 -0.72 4.47
C ASN A 136 5.51 0.76 4.78
N ASP A 137 6.14 1.21 5.86
CA ASP A 137 6.14 2.58 6.34
C ASP A 137 7.51 3.25 6.08
N MET A 138 8.26 2.80 5.04
CA MET A 138 9.52 3.42 4.68
C MET A 138 9.27 4.74 3.94
N SER A 139 9.47 5.85 4.64
CA SER A 139 9.51 7.20 4.07
C SER A 139 10.48 7.27 2.89
N GLY A 140 10.02 7.80 1.75
CA GLY A 140 10.89 8.08 0.60
C GLY A 140 11.26 6.88 -0.28
N ALA A 141 10.60 5.73 -0.13
CA ALA A 141 10.81 4.57 -1.01
C ALA A 141 10.46 4.90 -2.47
N SER A 142 11.35 4.54 -3.39
CA SER A 142 11.12 4.71 -4.83
C SER A 142 10.24 3.59 -5.41
N LEU A 143 9.60 3.86 -6.56
CA LEU A 143 8.77 2.89 -7.30
C LEU A 143 9.51 1.58 -7.62
N SER A 144 10.82 1.64 -7.86
CA SER A 144 11.65 0.45 -8.12
C SER A 144 11.91 -0.38 -6.85
N GLU A 145 12.07 0.27 -5.70
CA GLU A 145 12.22 -0.39 -4.39
C GLU A 145 10.91 -1.06 -3.97
N SER A 146 9.76 -0.40 -4.13
CA SER A 146 8.44 -1.00 -3.91
C SER A 146 8.23 -2.25 -4.78
N TYR A 147 8.64 -2.19 -6.05
CA TYR A 147 8.53 -3.33 -6.96
C TYR A 147 9.49 -4.48 -6.57
N LYS A 148 10.71 -4.17 -6.11
CA LYS A 148 11.65 -5.18 -5.61
C LYS A 148 11.09 -5.86 -4.36
N GLN A 149 10.53 -5.10 -3.43
CA GLN A 149 9.90 -5.64 -2.22
C GLN A 149 8.68 -6.51 -2.53
N LEU A 150 7.84 -6.10 -3.48
CA LEU A 150 6.72 -6.93 -3.96
C LEU A 150 7.19 -8.30 -4.49
N LYS A 151 8.40 -8.40 -5.06
CA LYS A 151 8.96 -9.70 -5.45
C LYS A 151 9.31 -10.57 -4.24
N ASP A 152 9.83 -9.96 -3.18
CA ASP A 152 10.25 -10.63 -1.95
C ASP A 152 9.07 -11.02 -1.04
N VAL A 153 7.90 -10.40 -1.20
CA VAL A 153 6.66 -10.81 -0.51
C VAL A 153 6.30 -12.26 -0.87
N TYR A 154 6.10 -13.09 0.17
CA TYR A 154 5.70 -14.48 0.01
C TYR A 154 4.28 -14.58 -0.58
N PRO A 155 4.09 -15.28 -1.71
CA PRO A 155 2.78 -15.38 -2.34
C PRO A 155 1.85 -16.38 -1.66
N ASN A 156 0.58 -16.01 -1.58
CA ASN A 156 -0.51 -16.95 -1.32
C ASN A 156 -0.93 -17.58 -2.66
N ASN A 157 -0.71 -18.89 -2.83
CA ASN A 157 -1.05 -19.61 -4.06
C ASN A 157 -2.09 -20.69 -3.81
N ILE A 158 -3.06 -20.80 -4.72
CA ILE A 158 -4.06 -21.87 -4.77
C ILE A 158 -3.92 -22.57 -6.11
N PHE A 159 -3.83 -23.90 -6.08
CA PHE A 159 -3.75 -24.76 -7.26
C PHE A 159 -4.93 -25.73 -7.27
N LEU A 160 -5.57 -25.89 -8.42
CA LEU A 160 -6.68 -26.81 -8.64
C LEU A 160 -6.50 -27.54 -9.96
N ILE A 161 -6.68 -28.86 -9.92
CA ILE A 161 -6.76 -29.71 -11.11
C ILE A 161 -8.15 -30.34 -11.13
N LYS A 162 -8.85 -30.22 -12.26
CA LYS A 162 -10.13 -30.90 -12.49
C LYS A 162 -10.02 -31.79 -13.71
N LEU A 163 -10.44 -33.04 -13.57
CA LEU A 163 -10.47 -34.04 -14.62
C LEU A 163 -11.92 -34.42 -14.92
N ASN A 164 -12.27 -34.48 -16.19
CA ASN A 164 -13.55 -35.01 -16.66
C ASN A 164 -13.25 -36.05 -17.72
N TYR A 165 -13.81 -37.25 -17.56
CA TYR A 165 -13.63 -38.35 -18.49
C TYR A 165 -14.98 -38.83 -19.00
N TRP A 166 -15.11 -38.89 -20.33
CA TRP A 166 -16.29 -39.45 -20.98
C TRP A 166 -16.08 -40.95 -21.22
N PHE A 167 -16.95 -41.77 -20.64
CA PHE A 167 -16.99 -43.20 -20.92
C PHE A 167 -17.89 -43.44 -22.14
N SER A 168 -17.29 -43.79 -23.28
CA SER A 168 -18.03 -44.41 -24.38
C SER A 168 -18.32 -45.86 -23.98
N LEU A 169 -19.60 -46.19 -23.75
CA LEU A 169 -20.08 -47.58 -23.63
C LEU A 169 -20.60 -48.06 -24.98
#